data_AF-A0A958STH4-F1
#
_entry.id   AF-A0A958STH4-F1
#
_cell.length_a   1.000
_cell.length_b   1.000
_cell.length_c   1.000
_cell.angle_alpha   90.00
_cell.angle_beta   90.00
_cell.angle_gamma   90.00
#
_symmetry.space_group_name_H-M   'P 1'
#
loop_
_entity.id
_entity.type
_entity.pdbx_description
1 polymer ?
#
loop_
_entity_poly.entity_id
_entity_poly.type
_entity_poly.pdbx_seq_one_letter_code
_entity_poly.pdbx_strand_id
1 'polypeptide(L)'
;MKFIVSSTYLLKQLQVLGGVINSSNTLPILDNFLFNLDHSSLTVSASDLETTMAAKLEVDSDSSGSVAIPAKLLLDTLKTFPEQPLTFVIEDNNTVEI
;
A
#
# COMPACT_ATOMS: atom_id res chain seq x y z
N MET A 1 5.55 -8.73 -8.62
CA MET A 1 4.76 -7.49 -8.92
C MET A 1 5.72 -6.31 -8.88
N LYS A 2 5.66 -5.36 -9.82
CA LYS A 2 6.56 -4.19 -9.86
C LYS A 2 5.84 -2.94 -10.33
N PHE A 3 6.00 -1.80 -9.66
CA PHE A 3 5.39 -0.53 -10.08
C PHE A 3 6.18 0.69 -9.58
N ILE A 4 5.98 1.84 -10.23
CA ILE A 4 6.58 3.12 -9.84
C ILE A 4 5.47 4.12 -9.49
N VAL A 5 5.63 4.83 -8.38
CA VAL A 5 4.67 5.84 -7.91
C VAL A 5 5.37 6.97 -7.16
N SER A 6 4.78 8.17 -7.15
CA SER A 6 5.27 9.29 -6.33
C SER A 6 5.14 9.00 -4.83
N SER A 7 6.21 9.24 -4.06
CA SER A 7 6.24 9.06 -2.60
C SER A 7 5.15 9.88 -1.89
N THR A 8 5.00 11.15 -2.25
CA THR A 8 4.04 12.08 -1.65
C THR A 8 2.60 11.72 -2.00
N TYR A 9 2.36 11.32 -3.26
CA TYR A 9 1.04 10.90 -3.72
C TYR A 9 0.58 9.62 -3.01
N LEU A 10 1.44 8.60 -2.96
CA LEU A 10 1.16 7.34 -2.29
C LEU A 10 0.91 7.58 -0.79
N LEU A 11 1.82 8.29 -0.11
CA LEU A 11 1.70 8.58 1.32
C LEU A 11 0.35 9.25 1.66
N LYS A 12 -0.07 10.24 0.88
CA LYS A 12 -1.34 10.94 1.09
C LYS A 12 -2.54 10.00 1.01
N GLN A 13 -2.58 9.11 0.03
CA GLN A 13 -3.69 8.13 -0.10
C GLN A 13 -3.67 7.13 1.06
N LEU A 14 -2.50 6.60 1.40
CA LEU A 14 -2.37 5.62 2.49
C LEU A 14 -2.70 6.21 3.87
N GLN A 15 -2.40 7.49 4.11
CA GLN A 15 -2.79 8.16 5.36
C GLN A 15 -4.31 8.23 5.53
N VAL A 16 -5.05 8.47 4.46
CA VAL A 16 -6.52 8.49 4.48
C VAL A 16 -7.07 7.08 4.75
N LEU A 17 -6.56 6.07 4.05
CA LEU A 17 -6.96 4.67 4.25
C LEU A 17 -6.59 4.15 5.64
N GLY A 18 -5.43 4.54 6.15
CA GLY A 18 -4.94 4.16 7.47
C GLY A 18 -5.81 4.64 8.62
N GLY A 19 -6.70 5.62 8.40
CA GLY A 19 -7.67 6.07 9.40
C GLY A 19 -8.70 5.01 9.80
N VAL A 20 -8.92 3.98 8.97
CA VAL A 20 -9.80 2.83 9.28
C VAL A 20 -9.06 1.74 10.05
N ILE A 21 -7.72 1.73 10.01
CA ILE A 21 -6.94 0.70 10.69
C ILE A 21 -6.89 1.01 12.19
N ASN A 22 -7.54 0.16 12.98
CA ASN A 22 -7.56 0.28 14.42
C ASN A 22 -6.32 -0.39 15.05
N SER A 23 -5.65 0.32 15.96
CA SER A 23 -4.46 -0.19 16.68
C SER A 23 -4.72 -1.37 17.63
N SER A 24 -5.98 -1.72 17.91
CA SER A 24 -6.36 -2.81 18.81
C SER A 24 -7.03 -4.00 18.10
N ASN A 25 -6.74 -4.20 16.82
CA ASN A 25 -7.27 -5.34 16.08
C ASN A 25 -6.79 -6.68 16.65
N THR A 26 -7.70 -7.62 16.80
CA THR A 26 -7.39 -9.00 17.22
C THR A 26 -6.87 -9.86 16.07
N LEU A 27 -7.15 -9.45 14.82
CA LEU A 27 -6.73 -10.13 13.59
C LEU A 27 -5.58 -9.36 12.93
N PRO A 28 -4.33 -9.86 12.98
CA PRO A 28 -3.16 -9.15 12.46
C PRO A 28 -3.22 -8.79 10.97
N ILE A 29 -4.02 -9.51 10.17
CA ILE A 29 -4.19 -9.22 8.75
C ILE A 29 -4.88 -7.87 8.50
N LEU A 30 -5.67 -7.37 9.46
CA LEU A 30 -6.36 -6.09 9.40
C LEU A 30 -5.44 -4.89 9.67
N ASP A 31 -4.20 -5.14 10.13
CA ASP A 31 -3.17 -4.10 10.31
C ASP A 31 -2.37 -3.84 9.02
N ASN A 32 -2.78 -4.48 7.91
CA ASN A 32 -2.12 -4.37 6.61
C ASN A 32 -2.96 -3.57 5.62
N PHE A 33 -2.28 -2.91 4.68
CA PHE A 33 -2.88 -2.49 3.43
C PHE A 33 -2.83 -3.63 2.43
N LEU A 34 -3.94 -3.90 1.75
CA LEU A 34 -3.94 -4.78 0.59
C LEU A 34 -3.68 -3.94 -0.66
N PHE A 35 -2.57 -4.23 -1.33
CA PHE A 35 -2.21 -3.69 -2.64
C PHE A 35 -2.66 -4.70 -3.70
N ASN A 36 -3.41 -4.24 -4.69
CA ASN A 36 -3.81 -5.01 -5.85
C ASN A 36 -3.48 -4.22 -7.11
N LEU A 37 -2.49 -4.71 -7.87
CA LEU A 37 -2.02 -4.10 -9.09
C LEU A 37 -2.57 -4.86 -10.29
N ASP A 38 -3.15 -4.10 -11.22
CA ASP A 38 -3.60 -4.57 -12.51
C ASP A 38 -3.09 -3.61 -13.57
N HIS A 39 -1.96 -3.96 -14.19
CA HIS A 39 -1.23 -3.10 -15.13
C HIS A 39 -0.94 -1.72 -14.51
N SER A 40 -1.40 -0.63 -15.13
CA SER A 40 -1.18 0.74 -14.65
C SER A 40 -2.11 1.19 -13.52
N SER A 41 -2.95 0.28 -13.00
CA SER A 41 -3.97 0.57 -12.00
C SER A 41 -3.67 -0.14 -10.69
N LEU A 42 -3.25 0.62 -9.68
CA LEU A 42 -3.06 0.13 -8.31
C LEU A 42 -4.29 0.46 -7.45
N THR A 43 -4.95 -0.57 -6.92
CA THR A 43 -5.97 -0.41 -5.88
C THR A 43 -5.36 -0.74 -4.52
N VAL A 44 -5.48 0.16 -3.56
CA VAL A 44 -5.08 -0.08 -2.17
C VAL A 44 -6.30 -0.05 -1.28
N SER A 45 -6.44 -1.02 -0.39
CA SER A 45 -7.57 -1.09 0.55
C SER A 45 -7.13 -1.38 1.99
N ALA A 46 -7.94 -0.91 2.94
CA ALA A 46 -7.87 -1.19 4.37
C ALA A 46 -9.28 -1.51 4.91
N SER A 47 -9.37 -2.33 5.95
CA SER A 47 -10.64 -2.76 6.53
C SER A 47 -10.50 -3.09 8.01
N ASP A 48 -11.55 -2.82 8.79
CA ASP A 48 -11.73 -3.26 10.19
C ASP A 48 -12.92 -4.22 10.36
N LEU A 49 -13.38 -4.87 9.27
CA LEU A 49 -14.58 -5.71 9.14
C LEU A 49 -15.93 -4.97 9.19
N GLU A 50 -15.99 -3.77 9.73
CA GLU A 50 -17.22 -2.95 9.74
C GLU A 50 -17.20 -1.92 8.60
N THR A 51 -16.04 -1.32 8.40
CA THR A 51 -15.76 -0.30 7.39
C THR A 51 -14.62 -0.78 6.49
N THR A 52 -14.78 -0.58 5.19
CA THR A 52 -13.72 -0.84 4.20
C THR A 52 -13.54 0.41 3.35
N MET A 53 -12.30 0.87 3.23
CA MET A 53 -11.92 1.97 2.36
C MET A 53 -10.94 1.47 1.31
N ALA A 54 -11.07 2.00 0.09
CA ALA A 54 -10.16 1.72 -1.01
C ALA A 54 -9.87 3.00 -1.80
N ALA A 55 -8.64 3.09 -2.30
CA ALA A 55 -8.21 4.13 -3.22
C ALA A 55 -7.66 3.48 -4.48
N LYS A 56 -7.95 4.08 -5.64
CA LYS A 56 -7.40 3.69 -6.93
C LYS A 56 -6.38 4.75 -7.37
N LEU A 57 -5.18 4.30 -7.70
CA LEU A 57 -4.05 5.11 -8.09
C LEU A 57 -3.60 4.68 -9.49
N GLU A 58 -3.30 5.65 -10.36
CA GLU A 58 -2.54 5.37 -11.57
C GLU A 58 -1.06 5.29 -11.22
N VAL A 59 -0.40 4.23 -11.68
CA VAL A 59 1.02 3.95 -11.45
C VAL A 59 1.67 3.53 -12.75
N ASP A 60 2.99 3.68 -12.83
CA ASP A 60 3.76 3.18 -13.97
C ASP A 60 4.10 1.69 -13.73
N SER A 61 3.43 0.81 -14.47
CA SER A 61 3.61 -0.63 -14.42
C SER A 61 2.94 -1.36 -15.59
N ASP A 62 3.54 -2.47 -16.01
CA ASP A 62 2.95 -3.49 -16.89
C ASP A 62 2.65 -4.81 -16.16
N SER A 63 2.87 -4.86 -14.84
CA SER A 63 2.74 -6.06 -14.02
C SER A 63 1.36 -6.18 -13.40
N SER A 64 1.02 -7.37 -12.91
CA SER A 64 -0.17 -7.61 -12.10
C SER A 64 0.20 -8.41 -10.85
N GLY A 65 -0.61 -8.29 -9.80
CA GLY A 65 -0.44 -9.08 -8.58
C GLY A 65 -1.01 -8.40 -7.35
N SER A 66 -0.95 -9.11 -6.23
CA SER A 66 -1.47 -8.60 -4.96
C SER A 66 -0.55 -8.93 -3.80
N VAL A 67 -0.43 -8.01 -2.85
CA VAL A 67 0.36 -8.18 -1.63
C VAL A 67 -0.29 -7.44 -0.46
N ALA A 68 -0.19 -7.99 0.73
CA ALA A 68 -0.56 -7.30 1.97
C ALA A 68 0.70 -6.75 2.64
N ILE A 69 0.72 -5.45 2.95
CA ILE A 69 1.88 -4.76 3.52
C ILE A 69 1.52 -4.15 4.88
N PRO A 70 2.33 -4.36 5.93
CA PRO A 70 2.09 -3.75 7.24
C PRO A 70 1.95 -2.23 7.18
N ALA A 71 0.78 -1.73 7.52
CA ALA A 71 0.40 -0.34 7.27
C ALA A 71 1.28 0.64 8.04
N LYS A 72 1.54 0.34 9.32
CA LYS A 72 2.38 1.18 10.18
C LYS A 72 3.81 1.28 9.66
N LEU A 73 4.42 0.14 9.35
CA LEU A 73 5.79 0.09 8.82
C LEU A 73 5.90 0.87 7.50
N LEU A 74 4.95 0.66 6.59
CA LEU A 74 4.94 1.34 5.30
C LEU A 74 4.76 2.85 5.45
N LEU A 75 3.79 3.30 6.26
CA LEU A 75 3.55 4.73 6.50
C LEU A 75 4.76 5.41 7.14
N ASP A 76 5.39 4.78 8.13
CA ASP A 76 6.56 5.35 8.79
C ASP A 76 7.76 5.38 7.85
N THR A 77 7.96 4.36 7.03
CA THR A 77 9.01 4.33 5.99
C THR A 77 8.79 5.44 4.95
N LEU A 78 7.57 5.59 4.43
CA LEU A 78 7.26 6.59 3.41
C LEU A 78 7.46 8.03 3.89
N LYS A 79 7.24 8.32 5.18
CA LYS A 79 7.51 9.65 5.77
C LYS A 79 9.00 10.02 5.78
N THR A 80 9.91 9.06 5.66
CA THR A 80 11.36 9.32 5.68
C THR A 80 11.92 9.71 4.32
N PHE A 81 11.20 9.43 3.23
CA PHE A 81 11.66 9.76 1.89
C PHE A 81 11.34 11.22 1.53
N PRO A 82 12.23 11.91 0.79
CA PRO A 82 11.89 13.16 0.13
C PRO A 82 10.84 12.92 -0.97
N GLU A 83 10.34 14.02 -1.56
CA GLU A 83 9.47 13.92 -2.74
C GLU A 83 10.25 13.37 -3.94
N GLN A 84 9.99 12.11 -4.26
CA GLN A 84 10.64 11.40 -5.37
C GLN A 84 9.77 10.22 -5.84
N PRO A 85 9.95 9.75 -7.08
CA PRO A 85 9.40 8.46 -7.51
C PRO A 85 10.02 7.30 -6.71
N LEU A 86 9.21 6.36 -6.27
CA LEU A 86 9.62 5.13 -5.60
C LEU A 86 9.30 3.93 -6.48
N THR A 87 10.21 2.96 -6.53
CA THR A 87 10.02 1.71 -7.29
C THR A 87 9.75 0.59 -6.32
N PHE A 88 8.54 0.05 -6.33
CA PHE A 88 8.19 -1.11 -5.53
C PHE A 88 8.46 -2.37 -6.34
N VAL A 89 9.18 -3.32 -5.75
CA VAL A 89 9.37 -4.67 -6.28
C VAL A 89 8.92 -5.67 -5.23
N ILE A 90 8.02 -6.57 -5.62
CA ILE A 90 7.51 -7.65 -4.77
C ILE A 90 7.98 -8.96 -5.39
N GLU A 91 8.83 -9.63 -4.63
CA GLU A 91 9.43 -10.93 -4.92
C GLU A 91 8.50 -12.09 -4.54
N ASP A 92 8.76 -13.28 -5.09
CA ASP A 92 7.92 -14.48 -4.88
C ASP A 92 7.84 -14.96 -3.42
N ASN A 93 8.76 -14.51 -2.57
CA ASN A 93 8.80 -14.80 -1.14
C ASN A 93 8.09 -13.76 -0.27
N ASN A 94 7.27 -12.88 -0.86
CA ASN A 94 6.59 -11.75 -0.20
C ASN A 94 7.52 -10.69 0.38
N THR A 95 8.77 -10.62 -0.08
CA THR A 95 9.66 -9.49 0.23
C THR A 95 9.28 -8.28 -0.61
N VAL A 96 9.18 -7.12 0.03
CA VAL A 96 8.91 -5.83 -0.61
C VAL A 96 10.17 -4.99 -0.57
N GLU A 97 10.67 -4.62 -1.76
CA GLU A 97 11.78 -3.68 -1.94
C GLU A 97 11.24 -2.33 -2.43
N ILE A 98 11.78 -1.22 -1.90
CA ILE A 98 11.35 0.17 -2.15
C ILE A 98 12.57 1.04 -2.47
#